data_AF-A0A8H7TPU0-F1
#
_entry.id   AF-A0A8H7TPU0-F1
#
_cell.length_a   1.000
_cell.length_b   1.000
_cell.length_c   1.000
_cell.angle_alpha   90.00
_cell.angle_beta   90.00
_cell.angle_gamma   90.00
#
_symmetry.space_group_name_H-M   'P 1'
#
loop_
_entity.id
_entity.type
_entity.pdbx_description
1 polymer ?
#
loop_
_entity_poly.entity_id
_entity_poly.type
_entity_poly.pdbx_seq_one_letter_code
_entity_poly.pdbx_strand_id
1 'polypeptide(L)'
;MLEKASVCIEACRRYLHSTSLVLAGPSQYTWTFSLSTLGAIVILTLASLNPHLRHLIADIDELQTTAIRNIRPWAFSSLEAVVSILEDLQKKQRILARVNK
;
A
#
# COMPACT_ATOMS: atom_id res chain seq x y z
N MET A 1 20.35 4.41 10.20
CA MET A 1 19.30 3.42 9.84
C MET A 1 17.98 4.09 9.48
N LEU A 2 17.50 5.07 10.26
CA LEU A 2 16.28 5.83 9.96
C LEU A 2 16.30 6.53 8.59
N GLU A 3 17.44 7.09 8.17
CA GLU A 3 17.58 7.70 6.83
C GLU A 3 17.35 6.71 5.68
N LYS A 4 17.85 5.47 5.81
CA LYS A 4 17.59 4.44 4.79
C LYS A 4 16.11 4.05 4.76
N ALA A 5 15.46 4.04 5.92
CA ALA A 5 14.03 3.80 6.02
C ALA A 5 13.21 4.93 5.38
N SER A 6 13.60 6.20 5.57
CA SER A 6 12.90 7.33 4.93
C SER A 6 13.01 7.28 3.40
N VAL A 7 14.19 6.95 2.86
CA VAL A 7 14.38 6.74 1.41
C VAL A 7 13.50 5.61 0.90
N CYS A 8 13.41 4.49 1.64
CA CYS A 8 12.55 3.37 1.26
C CYS A 8 11.07 3.76 1.27
N ILE A 9 10.61 4.47 2.31
CA ILE A 9 9.23 4.98 2.41
C ILE A 9 8.91 5.88 1.22
N GLU A 10 9.78 6.83 0.91
CA GLU A 10 9.59 7.74 -0.22
C GLU A 10 9.57 7.00 -1.56
N ALA A 11 10.44 6.00 -1.74
CA ALA A 11 10.43 5.15 -2.93
C ALA A 11 9.11 4.37 -3.06
N CYS A 12 8.59 3.79 -1.97
CA CYS A 12 7.29 3.11 -1.96
C CYS A 12 6.15 4.07 -2.33
N ARG A 13 6.15 5.30 -1.81
CA ARG A 13 5.14 6.33 -2.15
C ARG A 13 5.16 6.67 -3.64
N ARG A 14 6.35 6.94 -4.19
CA ARG A 14 6.52 7.24 -5.62
C ARG A 14 6.13 6.06 -6.50
N TYR A 15 6.44 4.84 -6.05
CA TYR A 15 6.04 3.63 -6.74
C TYR A 15 4.52 3.54 -6.84
N LEU A 16 3.78 3.72 -5.74
CA LEU A 16 2.31 3.70 -5.74
C LEU A 16 1.70 4.74 -6.66
N HIS A 17 2.25 5.95 -6.67
CA HIS A 17 1.80 6.99 -7.59
C HIS A 17 2.02 6.58 -9.05
N SER A 18 3.20 6.03 -9.37
CA SER A 18 3.54 5.60 -10.73
C SER A 18 2.71 4.40 -11.19
N THR A 19 2.52 3.40 -10.32
CA THR A 19 1.74 2.20 -10.65
C THR A 19 0.26 2.48 -10.78
N SER A 20 -0.25 3.54 -10.15
CA SER A 20 -1.65 3.98 -10.34
C SER A 20 -1.96 4.26 -11.81
N LEU A 21 -1.01 4.84 -12.56
CA LEU A 21 -1.16 5.10 -13.99
C LEU A 21 -1.11 3.81 -14.81
N VAL A 22 -0.24 2.88 -14.43
CA VAL A 22 -0.08 1.59 -15.14
C VAL A 22 -1.29 0.69 -14.92
N LEU A 23 -1.81 0.63 -13.69
CA LEU A 23 -2.99 -0.14 -13.33
C LEU A 23 -4.30 0.51 -13.77
N ALA A 24 -4.27 1.68 -14.41
CA ALA A 24 -5.45 2.29 -15.02
C ALA A 24 -5.89 1.58 -16.31
N GLY A 25 -5.00 0.78 -16.92
CA GLY A 25 -5.28 0.00 -18.13
C GLY A 25 -4.75 -1.43 -18.05
N PRO A 26 -5.22 -2.31 -18.94
CA PRO A 26 -4.72 -3.68 -19.00
C PRO A 26 -3.26 -3.70 -19.48
N SER A 27 -2.41 -4.48 -18.81
CA SER A 27 -1.04 -4.71 -19.24
C SER A 27 -0.63 -6.16 -18.97
N GLN A 28 0.40 -6.65 -19.67
CA GLN A 28 0.99 -7.96 -19.39
C GLN A 28 1.63 -8.05 -17.99
N TYR A 29 1.81 -6.90 -17.32
CA TYR A 29 2.46 -6.79 -16.02
C TYR A 29 1.49 -6.46 -14.89
N THR A 30 0.16 -6.45 -15.13
CA THR A 30 -0.85 -6.10 -14.13
C THR A 30 -0.70 -6.95 -12.86
N TRP A 31 -0.40 -8.24 -13.01
CA TRP A 31 -0.08 -9.12 -11.87
C TRP A 31 1.12 -8.62 -11.06
N THR A 32 2.26 -8.42 -11.72
CA THR A 32 3.50 -7.96 -11.10
C THR A 32 3.30 -6.62 -10.39
N PHE A 33 2.68 -5.66 -11.07
CA PHE A 33 2.41 -4.33 -10.49
C PHE A 33 1.47 -4.40 -9.30
N SER A 34 0.46 -5.29 -9.33
CA SER A 34 -0.44 -5.49 -8.19
C SER A 34 0.29 -6.08 -6.99
N LEU A 35 1.13 -7.10 -7.19
CA LEU A 35 1.90 -7.74 -6.12
C LEU A 35 2.94 -6.80 -5.51
N SER A 36 3.66 -6.05 -6.34
CA SER A 36 4.62 -5.05 -5.87
C SER A 36 3.92 -3.88 -5.17
N THR A 37 2.72 -3.49 -5.61
CA THR A 37 1.87 -2.50 -4.93
C THR A 37 1.46 -3.00 -3.54
N LEU A 38 1.08 -4.28 -3.40
CA LEU A 38 0.86 -4.90 -2.10
C LEU A 38 2.10 -4.83 -1.22
N GLY A 39 3.27 -5.20 -1.75
CA GLY A 39 4.54 -5.11 -1.01
C GLY A 39 4.84 -3.69 -0.51
N ALA A 40 4.66 -2.68 -1.36
CA ALA A 40 4.83 -1.27 -0.98
C ALA A 40 3.85 -0.86 0.13
N ILE A 41 2.59 -1.26 0.04
CA ILE A 41 1.59 -0.98 1.08
C ILE A 41 1.93 -1.65 2.40
N VAL A 42 2.44 -2.90 2.39
CA VAL A 42 2.89 -3.57 3.61
C VAL A 42 3.99 -2.77 4.30
N ILE A 43 5.01 -2.34 3.55
CA ILE A 43 6.11 -1.52 4.10
C ILE A 43 5.59 -0.20 4.68
N LEU A 44 4.74 0.52 3.94
CA LEU A 44 4.17 1.79 4.40
C LEU A 44 3.26 1.60 5.62
N THR A 45 2.50 0.52 5.67
CA THR A 45 1.64 0.19 6.81
C THR A 45 2.49 -0.06 8.06
N LEU A 46 3.53 -0.89 7.96
CA LEU A 46 4.44 -1.17 9.07
C LEU A 46 5.17 0.09 9.54
N ALA A 47 5.63 0.93 8.62
CA ALA A 47 6.26 2.20 8.95
C ALA A 47 5.26 3.18 9.63
N SER A 48 3.99 3.20 9.23
CA SER A 48 2.96 4.03 9.87
C SER A 48 2.66 3.62 11.32
N LEU A 49 2.87 2.34 11.64
CA LEU A 49 2.70 1.80 12.99
C LEU A 49 3.94 2.00 13.87
N ASN A 50 5.08 2.39 13.28
CA ASN A 50 6.30 2.65 14.03
C ASN A 50 6.33 4.11 14.54
N PRO A 51 6.46 4.37 15.85
CA PRO A 51 6.44 5.73 16.41
C PRO A 51 7.49 6.68 15.79
N HIS A 52 8.67 6.16 15.42
CA HIS A 52 9.76 6.95 14.86
C HIS A 52 9.57 7.29 13.38
N LEU A 53 8.73 6.54 12.65
CA LEU A 53 8.52 6.69 11.21
C LEU A 53 7.11 7.17 10.86
N ARG A 54 6.16 7.08 11.78
CA ARG A 54 4.75 7.44 11.58
C ARG A 54 4.56 8.85 11.00
N HIS A 55 5.41 9.80 11.42
CA HIS A 55 5.34 11.18 10.93
C HIS A 55 5.62 11.30 9.42
N LEU A 56 6.31 10.33 8.82
CA LEU A 56 6.57 10.27 7.38
C LEU A 56 5.38 9.73 6.58
N ILE A 57 4.35 9.19 7.24
CA ILE A 57 3.22 8.49 6.62
C ILE A 57 1.92 8.84 7.35
N ALA A 58 1.49 10.10 7.23
CA ALA A 58 0.25 10.59 7.83
C ALA A 58 -1.02 10.14 7.08
N ASP A 59 -0.87 9.73 5.83
CA ASP A 59 -1.90 9.47 4.82
C ASP A 59 -2.02 7.98 4.45
N ILE A 60 -1.60 7.07 5.35
CA ILE A 60 -1.60 5.62 5.08
C ILE A 60 -2.96 5.08 4.63
N ASP A 61 -4.06 5.60 5.18
CA ASP A 61 -5.41 5.16 4.82
C ASP A 61 -5.77 5.50 3.36
N GLU A 62 -5.35 6.67 2.89
CA GLU A 62 -5.54 7.12 1.52
C GLU A 62 -4.70 6.29 0.55
N LEU A 63 -3.45 5.99 0.92
CA LEU A 63 -2.55 5.13 0.16
C LEU A 63 -3.12 3.71 0.00
N GLN A 64 -3.61 3.12 1.09
CA GLN A 64 -4.27 1.80 1.07
C GLN A 64 -5.53 1.82 0.21
N THR A 65 -6.37 2.86 0.35
CA THR A 65 -7.59 3.02 -0.46
C THR A 65 -7.26 3.13 -1.95
N THR A 66 -6.24 3.90 -2.30
CA THR A 66 -5.78 4.07 -3.68
C THR A 66 -5.30 2.74 -4.26
N ALA A 67 -4.48 1.98 -3.53
CA ALA A 67 -4.02 0.66 -3.97
C ALA A 67 -5.19 -0.31 -4.21
N ILE A 68 -6.14 -0.38 -3.27
CA ILE A 68 -7.34 -1.23 -3.40
C ILE A 68 -8.14 -0.84 -4.65
N ARG A 69 -8.39 0.47 -4.83
CA ARG A 69 -9.14 0.98 -5.98
C ARG A 69 -8.48 0.62 -7.31
N ASN A 70 -7.15 0.73 -7.40
CA ASN A 70 -6.43 0.49 -8.64
C ASN A 70 -6.31 -1.00 -8.98
N ILE A 71 -6.27 -1.89 -7.97
CA ILE A 71 -6.15 -3.34 -8.20
C ILE A 71 -7.52 -3.99 -8.40
N ARG A 72 -8.59 -3.46 -7.78
CA ARG A 72 -9.94 -4.05 -7.83
C ARG A 72 -10.47 -4.37 -9.23
N PRO A 73 -10.28 -3.53 -10.28
CA PRO A 73 -10.71 -3.87 -11.64
C PRO A 73 -10.09 -5.17 -12.18
N TRP A 74 -8.95 -5.56 -11.62
CA TRP A 74 -8.17 -6.73 -12.01
C TRP A 74 -8.33 -7.90 -11.04
N ALA A 75 -9.27 -7.84 -10.10
CA ALA A 75 -9.48 -8.83 -9.05
C ALA A 75 -10.15 -10.11 -9.57
N PHE A 76 -9.48 -10.81 -10.48
CA PHE A 76 -9.85 -12.14 -10.95
C PHE A 76 -8.77 -13.15 -10.53
N SER A 77 -9.19 -14.38 -10.24
CA SER A 77 -8.28 -15.45 -9.80
C SER A 77 -7.46 -15.02 -8.59
N SER A 78 -6.14 -15.16 -8.62
CA SER A 78 -5.24 -14.88 -7.49
C SER A 78 -5.15 -13.39 -7.11
N LEU A 79 -5.62 -12.44 -7.93
CA LEU A 79 -5.62 -11.01 -7.57
C LEU A 79 -6.73 -10.65 -6.59
N GLU A 80 -7.78 -11.47 -6.52
CA GLU A 80 -8.81 -11.33 -5.50
C GLU A 80 -8.23 -11.49 -4.09
N ALA A 81 -7.29 -12.43 -3.91
CA ALA A 81 -6.57 -12.59 -2.65
C ALA A 81 -5.73 -11.34 -2.31
N VAL A 82 -5.12 -10.70 -3.31
CA VAL A 82 -4.35 -9.46 -3.12
C VAL A 82 -5.25 -8.33 -2.62
N VAL A 83 -6.44 -8.15 -3.22
CA VAL A 83 -7.42 -7.14 -2.77
C VAL A 83 -7.90 -7.44 -1.36
N SER A 84 -8.23 -8.70 -1.05
CA SER A 84 -8.66 -9.12 0.27
C SER A 84 -7.61 -8.81 1.35
N ILE A 85 -6.33 -9.12 1.09
CA ILE A 85 -5.22 -8.79 2.01
C ILE A 85 -5.12 -7.27 2.23
N LEU A 86 -5.24 -6.47 1.17
CA LEU A 86 -5.17 -5.00 1.28
C LEU A 86 -6.32 -4.44 2.12
N GLU A 87 -7.55 -4.92 1.91
CA GLU A 87 -8.71 -4.53 2.71
C GLU A 87 -8.53 -4.90 4.19
N ASP A 88 -8.02 -6.10 4.47
CA ASP A 88 -7.79 -6.57 5.83
C ASP A 88 -6.66 -5.80 6.53
N LEU A 89 -5.59 -5.47 5.81
CA LEU A 89 -4.55 -4.57 6.31
C LEU A 89 -5.12 -3.20 6.66
N GLN A 90 -5.98 -2.63 5.81
CA GLN A 90 -6.62 -1.34 6.07
C GLN A 90 -7.53 -1.38 7.30
N LYS A 91 -8.39 -2.41 7.40
CA LYS A 91 -9.26 -2.60 8.58
C LYS A 91 -8.44 -2.69 9.87
N LYS A 92 -7.40 -3.52 9.88
CA LYS A 92 -6.51 -3.70 11.04
C LYS A 92 -5.75 -2.42 11.40
N GLN A 93 -5.23 -1.71 10.40
CA GLN A 93 -4.54 -0.44 10.60
C GLN A 93 -5.46 0.60 11.26
N ARG A 94 -6.71 0.74 10.78
CA ARG A 94 -7.69 1.67 11.35
C ARG A 94 -8.03 1.36 12.81
N ILE A 95 -8.13 0.06 13.15
CA ILE A 95 -8.36 -0.37 14.54
C ILE A 95 -7.16 0.03 15.41
N LEU A 96 -5.94 -0.31 15.00
CA LEU A 96 -4.72 0.03 15.75
C LEU A 96 -4.53 1.54 15.92
N ALA A 97 -4.83 2.32 14.88
CA ALA A 97 -4.75 3.78 14.93
C ALA A 97 -5.74 4.41 15.94
N ARG A 98 -6.85 3.74 16.24
CA ARG A 98 -7.83 4.17 17.26
C ARG A 98 -7.38 3.77 18.67
N VAL A 99 -6.74 2.63 18.83
CA VAL A 99 -6.24 2.14 20.13
C VAL A 99 -5.00 2.91 20.58
N ASN A 100 -4.14 3.32 19.64
CA ASN A 100 -2.91 4.08 19.90
C ASN A 100 -3.11 5.61 19.88
N LYS A 101 -4.35 6.08 19.99
CA LYS A 101 -4.72 7.49 20.18
C LYS A 101 -5.05 7.72 21.65
#